data_AF-A0A8S4E873-F1
#
_entry.id   AF-A0A8S4E873-F1
#
_cell.length_a   1.000
_cell.length_b   1.000
_cell.length_c   1.000
_cell.angle_alpha   90.00
_cell.angle_beta   90.00
_cell.angle_gamma   90.00
#
_symmetry.space_group_name_H-M   'P 1'
#
loop_
_entity.id
_entity.type
_entity.pdbx_description
1 polymer ?
#
loop_
_entity_poly.entity_id
_entity_poly.type
_entity_poly.pdbx_seq_one_letter_code
_entity_poly.pdbx_strand_id
1 'polypeptide(L)'
;MPLPDINDPKIGRFLVENYEKENKKRLVWIMKHKDAMEEAAVLHRTPTNYYESDVSAHLMKAGMTAITRDFISSGKNRFKKPSNEEGIITTTKDLKHGHTLVDVGLGDPNEDPRLCRPDTDTSPDPIMRPVDPETTEIIHKSRPEFGREVYLKERARIWPENRYYFPECTSFDYGWRMKDSAPPEVYPFGRTAVMKQDMESRVGPQPDPPHYQSPEFQAAEKCSWL
;
A
#
# COMPACT_ATOMS: atom_id res chain seq x y z
N MET A 1 16.05 -22.20 24.60
CA MET A 1 15.87 -23.24 25.64
C MET A 1 16.67 -24.47 25.21
N PRO A 2 17.38 -25.14 26.13
CA PRO A 2 18.00 -26.43 25.83
C PRO A 2 16.90 -27.43 25.42
N LEU A 3 17.19 -28.28 24.44
CA LEU A 3 16.26 -29.33 24.01
C LEU A 3 16.09 -30.34 25.15
N PRO A 4 14.86 -30.64 25.58
CA PRO A 4 14.62 -31.64 26.61
C PRO A 4 15.06 -33.02 26.11
N ASP A 5 15.74 -33.80 26.96
CA ASP A 5 16.20 -35.15 26.61
C ASP A 5 14.99 -36.08 26.46
N ILE A 6 14.71 -36.45 25.21
CA ILE A 6 13.54 -37.27 24.84
C ILE A 6 13.66 -38.70 25.39
N ASN A 7 14.88 -39.17 25.68
CA ASN A 7 15.12 -40.50 26.21
C ASN A 7 14.90 -40.61 27.73
N ASP A 8 14.65 -39.50 28.44
CA ASP A 8 14.26 -39.56 29.85
C ASP A 8 12.77 -39.96 29.97
N PRO A 9 12.45 -41.11 30.61
CA PRO A 9 11.06 -41.55 30.79
C PRO A 9 10.21 -40.59 31.64
N LYS A 10 10.80 -39.66 32.39
CA LYS A 10 10.04 -38.60 33.09
C LYS A 10 9.54 -37.53 32.14
N ILE A 11 10.36 -37.13 31.18
CA ILE A 11 10.01 -36.13 30.17
C ILE A 11 8.93 -36.68 29.24
N GLY A 12 9.05 -37.95 28.81
CA GLY A 12 8.01 -38.61 28.02
C GLY A 12 6.63 -38.61 28.70
N ARG A 13 6.56 -38.96 29.99
CA ARG A 13 5.30 -38.91 30.76
C ARG A 13 4.72 -37.50 30.85
N PHE A 14 5.56 -36.51 31.12
CA PHE A 14 5.12 -35.11 31.18
C PHE A 14 4.51 -34.60 29.87
N LEU A 15 5.11 -34.97 28.73
CA LEU A 15 4.60 -34.60 27.40
C LEU A 15 3.24 -35.26 27.11
N VAL A 16 3.09 -36.54 27.45
CA VAL A 16 1.80 -37.26 27.31
C VAL A 16 0.71 -36.61 28.17
N GLU A 17 1.01 -36.30 29.43
CA GLU A 17 0.05 -35.63 30.32
C GLU A 17 -0.37 -34.24 29.79
N ASN A 18 0.56 -33.48 29.22
CA ASN A 18 0.24 -32.17 28.63
C ASN A 18 -0.61 -32.32 27.38
N TYR A 19 -0.32 -33.29 26.52
CA TYR A 19 -1.13 -33.60 25.35
C TYR A 19 -2.57 -33.97 25.73
N GLU A 20 -2.75 -34.82 26.75
CA GLU A 20 -4.08 -35.15 27.28
C GLU A 20 -4.81 -33.94 27.87
N LYS A 21 -4.10 -33.07 28.59
CA LYS A 21 -4.67 -31.83 29.14
C LYS A 21 -5.13 -30.88 28.03
N GLU A 22 -4.34 -30.73 26.97
CA GLU A 22 -4.74 -29.94 25.81
C GLU A 22 -5.95 -30.53 25.08
N ASN A 23 -5.96 -31.85 24.86
CA ASN A 23 -7.11 -32.53 24.25
C ASN A 23 -8.39 -32.36 25.07
N LYS A 24 -8.31 -32.49 26.39
CA LYS A 24 -9.45 -32.22 27.29
C LYS A 24 -9.91 -30.77 27.18
N LYS A 25 -9.00 -29.79 27.16
CA LYS A 25 -9.35 -28.38 26.99
C LYS A 25 -10.02 -28.10 25.64
N ARG A 26 -9.54 -28.72 24.56
CA ARG A 26 -10.13 -28.60 23.22
C ARG A 26 -11.53 -29.23 23.18
N LEU A 27 -11.70 -30.42 23.74
CA LEU A 27 -13.01 -31.07 23.83
C LEU A 27 -14.00 -30.22 24.62
N VAL A 28 -13.59 -29.68 25.78
CA VAL A 28 -14.42 -28.76 26.58
C VAL A 28 -14.79 -27.51 25.79
N TRP A 29 -13.84 -26.94 25.05
CA TRP A 29 -14.09 -25.77 24.21
C TRP A 29 -15.06 -26.09 23.07
N ILE A 30 -14.88 -27.21 22.37
CA ILE A 30 -15.76 -27.66 21.28
C ILE A 30 -17.17 -27.91 21.81
N MET A 31 -17.30 -28.65 22.90
CA MET A 31 -18.62 -28.93 23.51
C MET A 31 -19.31 -27.64 23.98
N LYS A 32 -18.55 -26.66 24.50
CA LYS A 32 -19.10 -25.37 24.92
C LYS A 32 -19.61 -24.52 23.76
N HIS A 33 -19.02 -24.62 22.56
CA HIS A 33 -19.37 -23.80 21.39
C HIS A 33 -20.07 -24.59 20.29
N LYS A 34 -20.46 -25.84 20.57
CA LYS A 34 -21.06 -26.75 19.59
C LYS A 34 -22.30 -26.14 18.94
N ASP A 35 -23.22 -25.61 19.74
CA ASP A 35 -24.49 -25.08 19.24
C ASP A 35 -24.26 -23.85 18.33
N ALA A 36 -23.31 -22.98 18.68
CA ALA A 36 -22.94 -21.83 17.85
C ALA A 36 -22.26 -22.26 16.54
N MET A 37 -21.48 -23.34 16.56
CA MET A 37 -20.89 -23.92 15.35
C MET A 37 -21.96 -24.56 14.45
N GLU A 38 -22.94 -25.24 15.03
CA GLU A 38 -24.07 -25.83 14.28
C GLU A 38 -24.95 -24.73 13.68
N GLU A 39 -25.26 -23.67 14.42
CA GLU A 39 -26.02 -22.52 13.92
C GLU A 39 -25.27 -21.81 12.77
N ALA A 40 -23.95 -21.61 12.91
CA ALA A 40 -23.14 -20.99 11.86
C ALA A 40 -22.96 -21.87 10.61
N ALA A 41 -23.03 -23.20 10.78
CA ALA A 41 -22.96 -24.16 9.68
C ALA A 41 -24.27 -24.25 8.89
N VAL A 42 -25.41 -23.86 9.49
CA VAL A 42 -26.71 -23.86 8.83
C VAL A 42 -26.97 -22.51 8.17
N LEU A 43 -27.05 -22.51 6.84
CA LEU A 43 -27.40 -21.31 6.09
C LEU A 43 -28.92 -21.05 6.17
N HIS A 44 -29.35 -20.28 7.17
CA HIS A 44 -30.76 -19.87 7.36
C HIS A 44 -31.22 -18.78 6.37
N ARG A 45 -31.06 -19.02 5.06
CA ARG A 45 -31.69 -18.17 4.04
C ARG A 45 -32.80 -18.93 3.33
N THR A 46 -33.98 -18.34 3.25
CA THR A 46 -35.00 -18.80 2.30
C THR A 46 -34.41 -18.68 0.90
N PRO A 47 -34.51 -19.70 0.02
CA PRO A 47 -34.05 -19.57 -1.35
C PRO A 47 -34.87 -18.47 -2.04
N THR A 48 -34.22 -17.35 -2.31
CA THR A 48 -34.84 -16.27 -3.08
C THR A 48 -34.80 -16.69 -4.54
N ASN A 49 -35.89 -17.31 -5.01
CA ASN A 49 -36.05 -17.69 -6.41
C ASN A 49 -36.23 -16.42 -7.25
N TYR A 50 -35.12 -15.76 -7.62
CA TYR A 50 -35.16 -14.63 -8.54
C TYR A 50 -35.46 -15.13 -9.95
N TYR A 51 -36.47 -14.55 -10.58
CA TYR A 51 -36.75 -14.76 -12.00
C TYR A 51 -36.07 -13.68 -12.84
N GLU A 52 -35.90 -13.91 -14.13
CA GLU A 52 -35.34 -12.92 -15.07
C GLU A 52 -36.14 -11.60 -15.06
N SER A 53 -37.45 -11.70 -14.78
CA SER A 53 -38.33 -10.54 -14.57
C SER A 53 -37.92 -9.69 -13.36
N ASP A 54 -37.41 -10.30 -12.30
CA ASP A 54 -37.01 -9.60 -11.08
C ASP A 54 -35.67 -8.89 -11.28
N VAL A 55 -34.75 -9.55 -11.98
CA VAL A 55 -33.45 -8.97 -12.35
C VAL A 55 -33.64 -7.77 -13.28
N SER A 56 -34.50 -7.92 -14.30
CA SER A 56 -34.83 -6.81 -15.20
C SER A 56 -35.57 -5.68 -14.48
N ALA A 57 -36.55 -5.99 -13.62
CA ALA A 57 -37.23 -4.98 -12.81
C ALA A 57 -36.28 -4.25 -11.86
N HIS A 58 -35.31 -4.94 -11.26
CA HIS A 58 -34.31 -4.33 -10.40
C HIS A 58 -33.38 -3.38 -11.17
N LEU A 59 -32.92 -3.80 -12.35
CA LEU A 59 -32.11 -2.96 -13.24
C LEU A 59 -32.89 -1.71 -13.69
N MET A 60 -34.17 -1.87 -14.03
CA MET A 60 -35.03 -0.74 -14.36
C MET A 60 -35.19 0.22 -13.19
N LYS A 61 -35.49 -0.28 -11.98
CA LYS A 61 -35.60 0.55 -10.76
C LYS A 61 -34.30 1.28 -10.45
N ALA A 62 -33.16 0.61 -10.58
CA ALA A 62 -31.85 1.24 -10.41
C ALA A 62 -31.61 2.33 -11.46
N GLY A 63 -31.90 2.07 -12.73
CA GLY A 63 -31.77 3.03 -13.82
C GLY A 63 -32.71 4.25 -13.67
N MET A 64 -33.92 4.06 -13.13
CA MET A 64 -34.87 5.14 -12.86
C MET A 64 -34.29 6.18 -11.89
N THR A 65 -33.47 5.78 -10.92
CA THR A 65 -32.84 6.74 -9.99
C THR A 65 -31.85 7.66 -10.71
N ALA A 66 -31.08 7.13 -11.67
CA ALA A 66 -30.18 7.93 -12.48
C ALA A 66 -30.96 8.85 -13.44
N ILE A 67 -31.98 8.33 -14.12
CA ILE A 67 -32.82 9.09 -15.05
C ILE A 67 -33.54 10.24 -14.33
N THR A 68 -34.08 10.01 -13.13
CA THR A 68 -34.76 11.04 -12.33
C THR A 68 -33.78 12.11 -11.86
N ARG A 69 -32.59 11.72 -11.40
CA ARG A 69 -31.51 12.67 -11.06
C ARG A 69 -31.16 13.54 -12.25
N ASP A 70 -30.95 12.92 -13.41
CA ASP A 70 -30.51 13.60 -14.62
C ASP A 70 -31.62 14.50 -15.17
N PHE A 71 -32.89 14.09 -15.09
CA PHE A 71 -34.05 14.90 -15.44
C PHE A 71 -34.17 16.14 -14.54
N ILE A 72 -34.01 16.00 -13.22
CA ILE A 72 -34.00 17.13 -12.28
C ILE A 72 -32.83 18.06 -12.59
N SER A 73 -31.65 17.52 -12.88
CA SER A 73 -30.46 18.31 -13.24
C SER A 73 -30.67 19.07 -14.55
N SER A 74 -31.27 18.41 -15.55
CA SER A 74 -31.54 18.95 -16.88
C SER A 74 -32.62 20.03 -16.83
N GLY A 75 -33.67 19.82 -16.02
CA GLY A 75 -34.67 20.85 -15.72
C GLY A 75 -34.04 22.10 -15.12
N LYS A 76 -33.17 21.95 -14.12
CA LYS A 76 -32.41 23.08 -13.54
C LYS A 76 -31.49 23.74 -14.58
N ASN A 77 -30.82 22.97 -15.42
CA ASN A 77 -29.85 23.48 -16.40
C ASN A 77 -30.52 24.13 -17.61
N ARG A 78 -31.73 23.73 -18.01
CA ARG A 78 -32.50 24.36 -19.09
C ARG A 78 -32.83 25.83 -18.82
N PHE A 79 -33.03 26.19 -17.55
CA PHE A 79 -33.36 27.56 -17.15
C PHE A 79 -32.11 28.38 -16.79
N LYS A 80 -30.94 27.75 -16.69
CA LYS A 80 -29.69 28.47 -16.57
C LYS A 80 -29.34 29.05 -17.93
N LYS A 81 -29.17 30.37 -18.01
CA LYS A 81 -28.46 30.96 -19.14
C LYS A 81 -27.03 30.41 -19.12
N PRO A 82 -26.41 30.06 -20.26
CA PRO A 82 -24.97 29.87 -20.29
C PRO A 82 -24.37 31.16 -19.74
N SER A 83 -23.68 31.05 -18.62
CA SER A 83 -23.07 32.20 -17.97
C SER A 83 -21.94 32.65 -18.88
N ASN A 84 -22.04 33.86 -19.42
CA ASN A 84 -20.91 34.46 -20.13
C ASN A 84 -19.79 34.86 -19.15
N GLU A 85 -20.05 34.79 -17.83
CA GLU A 85 -19.09 35.07 -16.77
C GLU A 85 -19.27 34.08 -15.60
N GLU A 86 -18.13 33.68 -15.02
CA GLU A 86 -17.91 32.71 -13.93
C GLU A 86 -17.92 31.23 -14.35
N GLY A 87 -16.83 30.84 -14.99
CA GLY A 87 -16.56 29.53 -15.58
C GLY A 87 -15.60 29.61 -16.77
N ILE A 88 -15.38 30.82 -17.29
CA ILE A 88 -14.26 31.11 -18.17
C ILE A 88 -13.06 31.41 -17.28
N ILE A 89 -11.97 30.67 -17.46
CA ILE A 89 -10.63 31.07 -17.04
C ILE A 89 -10.33 32.35 -17.81
N THR A 90 -10.69 33.52 -17.25
CA THR A 90 -10.49 34.81 -17.93
C THR A 90 -9.05 35.29 -17.74
N THR A 91 -8.45 34.92 -16.61
CA THR A 91 -7.11 35.35 -16.19
C THR A 91 -6.35 34.22 -15.50
N THR A 92 -5.02 34.33 -15.48
CA THR A 92 -4.11 33.39 -14.80
C THR A 92 -4.41 33.20 -13.32
N LYS A 93 -5.02 34.20 -12.67
CA LYS A 93 -5.40 34.19 -11.24
C LYS A 93 -6.46 33.15 -10.87
N ASP A 94 -7.29 32.75 -11.85
CA ASP A 94 -8.41 31.83 -11.64
C ASP A 94 -8.01 30.36 -11.90
N LEU A 95 -6.75 30.13 -12.32
CA LEU A 95 -6.19 28.79 -12.47
C LEU A 95 -6.03 28.14 -11.09
N LYS A 96 -6.22 26.82 -11.03
CA LYS A 96 -6.08 26.05 -9.79
C LYS A 96 -4.63 26.14 -9.27
N HIS A 97 -4.45 26.76 -8.11
CA HIS A 97 -3.17 26.84 -7.40
C HIS A 97 -2.84 25.51 -6.70
N GLY A 98 -1.56 25.27 -6.38
CA GLY A 98 -1.11 24.09 -5.62
C GLY A 98 -0.06 23.20 -6.29
N HIS A 99 0.50 23.61 -7.44
CA HIS A 99 1.57 22.89 -8.13
C HIS A 99 2.81 23.75 -8.41
N THR A 100 2.97 24.87 -7.69
CA THR A 100 4.20 25.67 -7.77
C THR A 100 5.36 24.92 -7.10
N LEU A 101 6.61 25.28 -7.45
CA LEU A 101 7.80 24.67 -6.82
C LEU A 101 7.79 24.79 -5.29
N VAL A 102 7.19 25.86 -4.76
CA VAL A 102 7.04 26.11 -3.32
C VAL A 102 5.96 25.20 -2.73
N ASP A 103 4.79 25.09 -3.36
CA ASP A 103 3.69 24.23 -2.89
C ASP A 103 4.09 22.75 -2.85
N VAL A 104 4.92 22.32 -3.80
CA VAL A 104 5.44 20.94 -3.88
C VAL A 104 6.57 20.69 -2.87
N GLY A 105 7.05 21.72 -2.16
CA GLY A 105 8.17 21.62 -1.21
C GLY A 105 9.50 21.32 -1.91
N LEU A 106 9.66 21.79 -3.15
CA LEU A 106 10.85 21.57 -3.96
C LEU A 106 11.82 22.76 -3.85
N GLY A 107 11.33 23.96 -3.55
CA GLY A 107 12.14 25.16 -3.37
C GLY A 107 11.66 26.03 -2.23
N ASP A 108 12.60 26.59 -1.49
CA ASP A 108 12.33 27.52 -0.40
C ASP A 108 12.40 28.96 -0.90
N PRO A 109 11.37 29.79 -0.66
CA PRO A 109 11.39 31.18 -1.10
C PRO A 109 12.47 32.04 -0.43
N ASN A 110 12.98 31.61 0.72
CA ASN A 110 14.09 32.25 1.41
C ASN A 110 15.42 32.04 0.68
N GLU A 111 15.60 30.88 0.04
CA GLU A 111 16.81 30.55 -0.71
C GLU A 111 16.76 31.12 -2.13
N ASP A 112 15.60 31.03 -2.79
CA ASP A 112 15.37 31.60 -4.11
C ASP A 112 14.19 32.59 -4.10
N PRO A 113 14.45 33.91 -4.05
CA PRO A 113 13.39 34.90 -4.04
C PRO A 113 12.59 34.93 -5.36
N ARG A 114 13.09 34.31 -6.44
CA ARG A 114 12.36 34.22 -7.72
C ARG A 114 11.10 33.36 -7.63
N LEU A 115 11.04 32.47 -6.65
CA LEU A 115 9.89 31.61 -6.40
C LEU A 115 8.72 32.38 -5.76
N CYS A 116 8.99 33.49 -5.07
CA CYS A 116 7.99 34.39 -4.47
C CYS A 116 7.43 35.40 -5.49
N ARG A 117 6.96 34.92 -6.63
CA ARG A 117 6.38 35.76 -7.69
C ARG A 117 4.86 35.91 -7.53
N PRO A 118 4.28 37.04 -7.96
CA PRO A 118 2.83 37.22 -7.92
C PRO A 118 2.14 36.30 -8.95
N ASP A 119 0.95 35.80 -8.63
CA ASP A 119 0.14 34.89 -9.49
C ASP A 119 -0.25 35.47 -10.86
N THR A 120 0.01 36.76 -11.07
CA THR A 120 -0.23 37.44 -12.35
C THR A 120 0.93 37.22 -13.33
N ASP A 121 2.10 36.82 -12.85
CA ASP A 121 3.28 36.60 -13.67
C ASP A 121 3.18 35.26 -14.42
N THR A 122 3.19 35.33 -15.75
CA THR A 122 3.13 34.17 -16.65
C THR A 122 4.54 33.73 -17.08
N SER A 123 5.61 34.28 -16.50
CA SER A 123 6.97 33.81 -16.78
C SER A 123 7.09 32.30 -16.46
N PRO A 124 7.93 31.53 -17.18
CA PRO A 124 8.18 30.14 -16.82
C PRO A 124 8.93 30.06 -15.49
N ASP A 125 8.72 28.99 -14.72
CA ASP A 125 9.51 28.72 -13.52
C ASP A 125 11.01 28.57 -13.85
N PRO A 126 11.90 28.96 -12.92
CA PRO A 126 13.33 28.78 -13.11
C PRO A 126 13.68 27.28 -13.13
N ILE A 127 14.49 26.87 -14.11
CA ILE A 127 14.96 25.47 -14.24
C ILE A 127 16.06 25.17 -13.20
N MET A 128 16.94 26.15 -12.97
CA MET A 128 18.11 26.02 -12.09
C MET A 128 17.87 26.76 -10.77
N ARG A 129 18.43 26.20 -9.69
CA ARG A 129 18.62 26.93 -8.43
C ARG A 129 19.61 28.09 -8.60
N PRO A 130 19.50 29.14 -7.77
CA PRO A 130 20.45 30.24 -7.76
C PRO A 130 21.86 29.73 -7.45
N VAL A 131 22.85 30.41 -8.02
CA VAL A 131 24.26 30.06 -7.84
C VAL A 131 24.82 30.94 -6.74
N ASP A 132 25.59 30.35 -5.84
CA ASP A 132 26.25 31.04 -4.75
C ASP A 132 27.18 32.16 -5.28
N PRO A 133 27.08 33.41 -4.78
CA PRO A 133 27.86 34.55 -5.27
C PRO A 133 29.36 34.25 -5.40
N GLU A 134 29.97 33.55 -4.45
CA GLU A 134 31.40 33.21 -4.50
C GLU A 134 31.76 32.45 -5.77
N THR A 135 30.94 31.46 -6.16
CA THR A 135 31.16 30.69 -7.38
C THR A 135 30.84 31.50 -8.64
N THR A 136 29.92 32.48 -8.58
CA THR A 136 29.65 33.38 -9.72
C THR A 136 30.81 34.33 -10.01
N GLU A 137 31.51 34.80 -8.98
CA GLU A 137 32.67 35.68 -9.11
C GLU A 137 33.80 35.03 -9.93
N ILE A 138 33.95 33.70 -9.83
CA ILE A 138 34.94 32.92 -10.58
C ILE A 138 34.74 33.03 -12.08
N ILE A 139 33.48 33.13 -12.55
CA ILE A 139 33.17 33.29 -13.97
C ILE A 139 33.72 34.61 -14.50
N HIS A 140 33.71 35.65 -13.66
CA HIS A 140 34.08 37.01 -14.03
C HIS A 140 35.60 37.27 -13.95
N LYS A 141 36.40 36.32 -13.49
CA LYS A 141 37.87 36.43 -13.47
C LYS A 141 38.44 36.47 -14.90
N SER A 142 39.34 37.42 -15.14
CA SER A 142 40.02 37.60 -16.44
C SER A 142 41.10 36.53 -16.69
N ARG A 143 41.44 36.30 -17.97
CA ARG A 143 42.61 35.48 -18.36
C ARG A 143 43.89 36.02 -17.71
N PRO A 144 44.84 35.20 -17.22
CA PRO A 144 45.14 33.80 -17.59
C PRO A 144 44.41 32.73 -16.76
N GLU A 145 43.71 33.11 -15.70
CA GLU A 145 42.90 32.17 -14.92
C GLU A 145 41.65 31.81 -15.75
N PHE A 146 41.48 30.52 -16.08
CA PHE A 146 40.36 30.04 -16.90
C PHE A 146 39.04 30.06 -16.11
N GLY A 147 38.55 31.25 -15.74
CA GLY A 147 37.40 31.44 -14.85
C GLY A 147 36.18 30.60 -15.23
N ARG A 148 35.85 30.55 -16.54
CA ARG A 148 34.77 29.69 -17.06
C ARG A 148 35.02 28.20 -16.81
N GLU A 149 36.22 27.69 -17.09
CA GLU A 149 36.51 26.27 -16.92
C GLU A 149 36.55 25.87 -15.44
N VAL A 150 37.14 26.73 -14.60
CA VAL A 150 37.18 26.55 -13.15
C VAL A 150 35.76 26.55 -12.60
N TYR A 151 34.93 27.52 -13.00
CA TYR A 151 33.52 27.57 -12.61
C TYR A 151 32.76 26.31 -13.00
N LEU A 152 32.91 25.83 -14.24
CA LEU A 152 32.22 24.62 -14.69
C LEU A 152 32.68 23.39 -13.90
N LYS A 153 33.97 23.29 -13.57
CA LYS A 153 34.52 22.20 -12.75
C LYS A 153 33.99 22.26 -11.32
N GLU A 154 33.97 23.42 -10.70
CA GLU A 154 33.48 23.60 -9.33
C GLU A 154 31.98 23.36 -9.25
N ARG A 155 31.20 23.95 -10.17
CA ARG A 155 29.75 23.74 -10.23
C ARG A 155 29.41 22.29 -10.57
N ALA A 156 30.22 21.57 -11.33
CA ALA A 156 30.02 20.15 -11.60
C ALA A 156 30.22 19.26 -10.36
N ARG A 157 31.00 19.69 -9.37
CA ARG A 157 31.20 18.95 -8.10
C ARG A 157 29.97 19.01 -7.18
N ILE A 158 29.12 20.02 -7.35
CA ILE A 158 27.89 20.16 -6.58
C ILE A 158 26.88 19.09 -7.02
N TRP A 159 26.21 18.46 -6.06
CA TRP A 159 25.16 17.48 -6.32
C TRP A 159 24.08 18.06 -7.25
N PRO A 160 23.58 17.30 -8.24
CA PRO A 160 22.55 17.78 -9.17
C PRO A 160 21.31 18.35 -8.47
N GLU A 161 20.89 17.78 -7.34
CA GLU A 161 19.74 18.21 -6.52
C GLU A 161 19.86 19.66 -6.02
N ASN A 162 21.09 20.10 -5.74
CA ASN A 162 21.37 21.46 -5.29
C ASN A 162 21.56 22.44 -6.47
N ARG A 163 21.52 21.95 -7.70
CA ARG A 163 21.66 22.76 -8.92
C ARG A 163 20.36 22.91 -9.69
N TYR A 164 19.52 21.88 -9.69
CA TYR A 164 18.28 21.81 -10.44
C TYR A 164 17.11 21.57 -9.49
N TYR A 165 15.93 22.09 -9.83
CA TYR A 165 14.71 21.76 -9.10
C TYR A 165 14.20 20.37 -9.49
N PHE A 166 14.28 20.02 -10.77
CA PHE A 166 13.82 18.75 -11.33
C PHE A 166 14.98 17.91 -11.91
N PRO A 167 14.80 16.58 -12.02
CA PRO A 167 15.75 15.74 -12.74
C PRO A 167 15.61 15.97 -14.25
N GLU A 168 16.40 16.89 -14.79
CA GLU A 168 16.35 17.27 -16.22
C GLU A 168 16.93 16.20 -17.17
N CYS A 169 17.72 15.25 -16.66
CA CYS A 169 18.43 14.26 -17.44
C CYS A 169 18.06 12.85 -16.97
N THR A 170 18.00 11.90 -17.90
CA THR A 170 17.74 10.48 -17.59
C THR A 170 18.80 9.84 -16.70
N SER A 171 20.02 10.39 -16.68
CA SER A 171 21.06 9.97 -15.75
C SER A 171 20.79 10.37 -14.30
N PHE A 172 19.87 11.31 -14.06
CA PHE A 172 19.48 11.75 -12.73
C PHE A 172 18.36 10.90 -12.13
N ASP A 173 17.65 10.08 -12.93
CA ASP A 173 16.58 9.20 -12.43
C ASP A 173 17.06 8.30 -11.28
N TYR A 174 18.32 7.87 -11.33
CA TYR A 174 18.95 7.07 -10.29
C TYR A 174 19.68 7.96 -9.29
N GLY A 175 19.28 7.87 -8.02
CA GLY A 175 19.98 8.55 -6.93
C GLY A 175 19.52 9.98 -6.65
N TRP A 176 18.46 10.47 -7.32
CA TRP A 176 17.84 11.76 -7.03
C TRP A 176 17.10 11.75 -5.70
N ARG A 177 17.39 12.75 -4.86
CA ARG A 177 16.77 13.02 -3.55
C ARG A 177 16.74 11.78 -2.65
N MET A 178 17.84 11.02 -2.64
CA MET A 178 17.98 9.82 -1.80
C MET A 178 17.90 10.09 -0.29
N LYS A 179 18.00 11.36 0.12
CA LYS A 179 17.80 11.77 1.52
C LYS A 179 16.32 11.82 1.91
N ASP A 180 15.43 12.07 0.95
CA ASP A 180 14.00 12.21 1.18
C ASP A 180 13.27 10.88 1.10
N SER A 181 13.84 9.90 0.39
CA SER A 181 13.38 8.53 0.49
C SER A 181 13.71 8.01 1.89
N ALA A 182 12.65 7.83 2.70
CA ALA A 182 12.79 7.02 3.90
C ALA A 182 13.40 5.68 3.48
N PRO A 183 14.46 5.18 4.16
CA PRO A 183 14.91 3.83 3.91
C PRO A 183 13.68 2.93 4.06
N PRO A 184 13.47 1.96 3.16
CA PRO A 184 12.34 1.06 3.29
C PRO A 184 12.38 0.50 4.72
N GLU A 185 11.25 0.56 5.43
CA GLU A 185 11.17 -0.03 6.76
C GLU A 185 11.77 -1.43 6.66
N VAL A 186 12.73 -1.74 7.54
CA VAL A 186 13.31 -3.07 7.60
C VAL A 186 12.19 -3.98 8.06
N TYR A 187 11.48 -4.60 7.11
CA TYR A 187 10.40 -5.52 7.44
C TYR A 187 10.99 -6.60 8.33
N PRO A 188 10.51 -6.73 9.59
CA PRO A 188 11.11 -7.66 10.55
C PRO A 188 10.96 -9.13 10.12
N PHE A 189 10.17 -9.40 9.08
CA PHE A 189 9.83 -10.73 8.62
C PHE A 189 10.42 -11.12 7.26
N GLY A 190 11.20 -10.27 6.58
CA GLY A 190 11.57 -10.52 5.17
C GLY A 190 12.29 -11.86 4.90
N ARG A 191 13.25 -12.24 5.76
CA ARG A 191 13.97 -13.53 5.65
C ARG A 191 13.23 -14.69 6.32
N THR A 192 12.54 -14.42 7.42
CA THR A 192 11.81 -15.47 8.17
C THR A 192 10.49 -15.85 7.53
N ALA A 193 9.85 -14.96 6.75
CA ALA A 193 8.57 -15.21 6.11
C ALA A 193 8.70 -16.22 4.96
N VAL A 194 9.75 -16.12 4.13
CA VAL A 194 10.03 -17.12 3.09
C VAL A 194 10.32 -18.48 3.74
N MET A 195 11.17 -18.51 4.78
CA MET A 195 11.45 -19.74 5.52
C MET A 195 10.18 -20.33 6.17
N LYS A 196 9.31 -19.50 6.76
CA LYS A 196 8.01 -19.95 7.29
C LYS A 196 7.10 -20.48 6.18
N GLN A 197 7.01 -19.80 5.05
CA GLN A 197 6.15 -20.22 3.94
C GLN A 197 6.61 -21.54 3.30
N ASP A 198 7.92 -21.78 3.22
CA ASP A 198 8.48 -23.03 2.71
C ASP A 198 8.43 -24.17 3.73
N MET A 199 8.63 -23.89 5.03
CA MET A 199 8.66 -24.93 6.07
C MET A 199 7.26 -25.25 6.66
N GLU A 200 6.36 -24.28 6.71
CA GLU A 200 4.98 -24.46 7.17
C GLU A 200 4.10 -24.73 5.94
N SER A 201 4.01 -26.00 5.53
CA SER A 201 3.02 -26.39 4.51
C SER A 201 1.60 -26.04 5.01
N ARG A 202 0.77 -25.41 4.17
CA ARG A 202 -0.64 -25.07 4.52
C ARG A 202 -1.48 -26.27 4.99
N VAL A 203 -1.02 -27.49 4.72
CA VAL A 203 -1.72 -28.76 4.95
C VAL A 203 -0.98 -29.71 5.91
N GLY A 204 0.11 -29.25 6.57
CA GLY A 204 0.94 -30.10 7.43
C GLY A 204 1.73 -31.17 6.65
N PRO A 205 2.47 -32.05 7.34
CA PRO A 205 3.05 -33.24 6.72
C PRO A 205 1.92 -34.05 6.05
N GLN A 206 2.13 -34.46 4.80
CA GLN A 206 1.18 -35.38 4.17
C GLN A 206 1.06 -36.63 5.05
N PRO A 207 -0.16 -37.15 5.29
CA PRO A 207 -0.32 -38.36 6.09
C PRO A 207 0.55 -39.46 5.50
N ASP A 208 1.27 -40.18 6.36
CA ASP A 208 2.12 -41.27 5.92
C ASP A 208 1.29 -42.25 5.08
N PRO A 209 1.82 -42.74 3.95
CA PRO A 209 1.03 -43.59 3.08
C PRO A 209 0.55 -44.84 3.84
N PRO A 210 -0.58 -45.45 3.43
CA PRO A 210 -1.30 -46.44 4.25
C PRO A 210 -0.47 -47.65 4.72
N HIS A 211 0.63 -47.97 4.02
CA HIS A 211 1.52 -49.08 4.38
C HIS A 211 2.43 -48.81 5.59
N TYR A 212 2.52 -47.56 6.07
CA TYR A 212 3.18 -47.20 7.33
C TYR A 212 2.21 -47.16 8.52
N GLN A 213 0.90 -47.30 8.29
CA GLN A 213 -0.08 -47.37 9.36
C GLN A 213 0.01 -48.72 10.07
N SER A 214 -0.01 -48.71 11.40
CA SER A 214 -0.09 -49.95 12.17
C SER A 214 -1.42 -50.66 11.87
N PRO A 215 -1.45 -52.00 11.75
CA PRO A 215 -2.69 -52.72 11.48
C PRO A 215 -3.70 -52.44 12.60
N GLU A 216 -4.91 -52.03 12.22
CA GLU A 216 -6.01 -51.83 13.17
C GLU A 216 -6.40 -53.19 13.77
N PHE A 217 -6.13 -53.38 15.06
CA PHE A 217 -6.68 -54.52 15.79
C PHE A 217 -8.17 -54.27 16.01
N GLN A 218 -9.03 -54.97 15.27
CA GLN A 218 -10.46 -55.01 15.56
C GLN A 218 -10.65 -55.58 16.97
N ALA A 219 -11.01 -54.71 17.92
CA ALA A 219 -11.37 -55.15 19.26
C ALA A 219 -12.58 -56.08 19.16
N ALA A 220 -12.44 -57.32 19.64
CA ALA A 220 -13.51 -58.31 19.61
C ALA A 220 -14.76 -57.77 20.32
N GLU A 221 -15.80 -57.46 19.55
CA GLU A 221 -17.11 -57.10 20.08
C GLU A 221 -17.67 -58.32 20.82
N LYS A 222 -17.87 -58.19 22.14
CA LYS A 222 -18.56 -59.22 22.92
C LYS A 222 -20.05 -59.17 22.56
N CYS A 223 -20.58 -60.23 21.96
CA CYS A 223 -22.02 -60.41 21.76
C CYS A 223 -22.75 -60.32 23.11
N SER A 224 -23.67 -59.37 23.24
CA SER A 224 -24.60 -59.29 24.38
C SER A 224 -25.88 -60.05 24.02
N TRP A 225 -26.04 -61.24 24.59
CA TRP A 225 -27.32 -61.94 24.66
C TRP A 225 -27.75 -61.94 26.12
N LEU A 226 -28.75 -61.11 26.46
CA LEU A 226 -29.78 -61.28 27.50
C LEU A 226 -30.71 -60.06 27.50
#